data_AF-A0A4T3F1P5-F1
#
_entry.id   AF-A0A4T3F1P5-F1
#
_cell.length_a   1.000
_cell.length_b   1.000
_cell.length_c   1.000
_cell.angle_alpha   90.00
_cell.angle_beta   90.00
_cell.angle_gamma   90.00
#
_symmetry.space_group_name_H-M   'P 1'
#
loop_
_entity.id
_entity.type
_entity.pdbx_description
1 polymer ?
#
loop_
_entity_poly.entity_id
_entity_poly.type
_entity_poly.pdbx_seq_one_letter_code
_entity_poly.pdbx_strand_id
1 'polypeptide(L)'
;MQYALVDGLRCEAVPGDRGLCPTCGAAMIAKCGPRRLHHWAHAGRRNCDPWWENETEWHRGWKNLFPAECREISHLAADGEIHRADIKTPTGIVIEVQHSAMTDAERQAREAFYGNLVWVIDGRGFRDNFDIYHLLPDPQADVAQDLVWVKASRPMQGTARGIFFRLSECRAEFPEEVVTKATLRGGFYHFIHEIEAEVRQSYRGHHQYDWVRPRRTWLDAACPVYIDFGDDRLVRLDTYDESGLRCIRLVAKRKFVHDVMVETDARAIATRFYPIGGDTEAFR
;
A
#
# COMPACT_ATOMS: atom_id res chain seq x y z
N MET A 1 16.53 -0.07 -15.41
CA MET A 1 15.98 1.30 -15.43
C MET A 1 15.14 1.45 -16.68
N GLN A 2 14.00 2.13 -16.58
CA GLN A 2 13.15 2.48 -17.73
C GLN A 2 13.80 3.56 -18.58
N TYR A 3 14.49 4.52 -17.96
CA TYR A 3 15.01 5.70 -18.66
C TYR A 3 16.54 5.84 -18.59
N ALA A 4 17.10 6.41 -19.65
CA ALA A 4 18.44 6.98 -19.70
C ALA A 4 18.43 8.34 -20.40
N LEU A 5 19.53 9.08 -20.31
CA LEU A 5 19.73 10.32 -21.06
C LEU A 5 20.38 10.00 -22.41
N VAL A 6 19.66 10.25 -23.51
CA VAL A 6 20.16 10.18 -24.89
C VAL A 6 20.11 11.60 -25.44
N ASP A 7 21.28 12.15 -25.81
CA ASP A 7 21.43 13.56 -26.21
C ASP A 7 20.83 14.56 -25.19
N GLY A 8 20.95 14.24 -23.91
CA GLY A 8 20.40 15.04 -22.80
C GLY A 8 18.89 14.89 -22.59
N LEU A 9 18.20 14.14 -23.45
CA LEU A 9 16.77 13.85 -23.34
C LEU A 9 16.53 12.51 -22.63
N ARG A 10 15.49 12.47 -21.80
CA ARG A 10 15.14 11.27 -21.06
C ARG A 10 14.33 10.31 -21.92
N CYS A 11 14.94 9.20 -22.32
CA CYS A 11 14.41 8.28 -23.31
C CYS A 11 14.26 6.87 -22.75
N GLU A 12 13.20 6.16 -23.18
CA GLU A 12 13.07 4.73 -22.94
C GLU A 12 14.07 3.92 -23.78
N ALA A 13 14.30 2.67 -23.39
CA ALA A 13 15.27 1.82 -24.08
C ALA A 13 14.75 1.37 -25.45
N VAL A 14 15.48 1.74 -26.50
CA VAL A 14 15.26 1.30 -27.89
C VAL A 14 16.43 0.40 -28.32
N PRO A 15 16.21 -0.65 -29.14
CA PRO A 15 17.28 -1.56 -29.55
C PRO A 15 18.48 -0.85 -30.18
N GLY A 16 19.67 -1.08 -29.63
CA GLY A 16 20.93 -0.54 -30.15
C GLY A 16 21.40 0.77 -29.50
N ASP A 17 20.55 1.42 -28.71
CA ASP A 17 20.87 2.73 -28.15
C ASP A 17 21.94 2.69 -27.05
N ARG A 18 22.59 3.83 -26.92
CA ARG A 18 23.53 4.18 -25.84
C ARG A 18 23.10 5.49 -25.22
N GLY A 19 23.28 5.60 -23.92
CA GLY A 19 22.93 6.80 -23.17
C GLY A 19 23.74 6.94 -21.90
N LEU A 20 23.37 7.92 -21.07
CA LEU A 20 23.96 8.16 -19.76
C LEU A 20 22.94 7.90 -18.67
N CYS A 21 23.41 7.37 -17.54
CA CYS A 21 22.58 7.17 -16.37
C CYS A 21 22.13 8.53 -15.81
N PRO A 22 20.83 8.79 -15.65
CA PRO A 22 20.34 10.06 -15.11
C PRO A 22 20.76 10.25 -13.65
N THR A 23 21.09 9.15 -12.96
CA THR A 23 21.49 9.13 -11.56
C THR A 23 22.98 9.49 -11.39
N CYS A 24 23.88 8.82 -12.12
CA CYS A 24 25.32 8.91 -11.88
C CYS A 24 26.17 9.34 -13.09
N GLY A 25 25.54 9.63 -14.23
CA GLY A 25 26.20 10.02 -15.48
C GLY A 25 26.98 8.91 -16.19
N ALA A 26 27.05 7.70 -15.64
CA ALA A 26 27.79 6.60 -16.24
C ALA A 26 27.12 6.07 -17.53
N ALA A 27 27.92 5.56 -18.45
CA ALA A 27 27.43 5.01 -19.72
C ALA A 27 26.45 3.83 -19.51
N MET A 28 25.36 3.85 -20.26
CA MET A 28 24.32 2.82 -20.29
C MET A 28 24.13 2.25 -21.70
N ILE A 29 23.66 1.01 -21.76
CA ILE A 29 23.35 0.27 -22.97
C ILE A 29 21.90 -0.20 -22.88
N ALA A 30 21.13 0.02 -23.95
CA ALA A 30 19.78 -0.51 -24.06
C ALA A 30 19.80 -2.04 -24.18
N LYS A 31 19.05 -2.72 -23.32
CA LYS A 31 18.82 -4.16 -23.33
C LYS A 31 17.40 -4.41 -23.81
N CYS A 32 17.28 -4.80 -25.07
CA CYS A 32 16.01 -5.03 -25.73
C CYS A 32 15.94 -6.45 -26.30
N GLY A 33 14.73 -6.98 -26.48
CA GLY A 33 14.53 -8.28 -27.11
C GLY A 33 13.20 -8.94 -26.73
N PRO A 34 12.77 -9.95 -27.50
CA PRO A 34 11.42 -10.52 -27.40
C PRO A 34 11.15 -11.31 -26.11
N ARG A 35 12.16 -11.59 -25.30
CA ARG A 35 12.05 -12.35 -24.03
C ARG A 35 12.45 -11.51 -22.81
N ARG A 36 12.62 -10.19 -22.97
CA ARG A 36 13.10 -9.30 -21.91
C ARG A 36 12.37 -7.97 -22.00
N LEU A 37 11.93 -7.46 -20.86
CA LEU A 37 11.45 -6.09 -20.77
C LEU A 37 12.56 -5.15 -21.23
N HIS A 38 12.24 -4.22 -22.13
CA HIS A 38 13.20 -3.22 -22.60
C HIS A 38 13.64 -2.33 -21.44
N HIS A 39 14.93 -2.29 -21.18
CA HIS A 39 15.50 -1.52 -20.08
C HIS A 39 16.91 -1.04 -20.39
N TRP A 40 17.32 0.00 -19.67
CA TRP A 40 18.70 0.46 -19.61
C TRP A 40 19.47 -0.26 -18.52
N ALA A 41 20.69 -0.66 -18.84
CA ALA A 41 21.67 -1.22 -17.91
C ALA A 41 22.99 -0.46 -18.04
N HIS A 42 23.74 -0.32 -16.95
CA HIS A 42 25.10 0.21 -17.03
C HIS A 42 25.98 -0.65 -17.96
N ALA A 43 26.88 0.00 -18.71
CA ALA A 43 27.76 -0.70 -19.65
C ALA A 43 28.74 -1.67 -18.97
N GLY A 44 29.05 -1.45 -17.69
CA GLY A 44 29.86 -2.33 -16.84
C GLY A 44 29.08 -2.90 -15.66
N ARG A 45 29.74 -3.70 -14.80
CA ARG A 45 29.17 -4.19 -13.52
C ARG A 45 29.12 -3.07 -12.48
N ARG A 46 28.26 -2.09 -12.70
CA ARG A 46 28.03 -0.97 -11.80
C ARG A 46 26.54 -0.89 -11.49
N ASN A 47 26.22 -0.85 -10.20
CA ASN A 47 24.92 -0.41 -9.71
C ASN A 47 25.19 0.85 -8.89
N CYS A 48 24.63 1.97 -9.33
CA CYS A 48 24.81 3.27 -8.66
C CYS A 48 23.80 3.51 -7.54
N ASP A 49 22.93 2.53 -7.29
CA ASP A 49 21.82 2.60 -6.36
C ASP A 49 21.76 1.26 -5.62
N PRO A 50 22.06 1.21 -4.31
CA PRO A 50 22.08 -0.01 -3.53
C PRO A 50 20.71 -0.68 -3.41
N TRP A 51 19.63 0.09 -3.56
CA TRP A 51 18.24 -0.35 -3.47
C TRP A 51 17.67 -0.84 -4.79
N TRP A 52 18.51 -0.90 -5.82
CA TRP A 52 18.11 -1.36 -7.14
C TRP A 52 17.64 -2.83 -7.11
N GLU A 53 16.45 -3.07 -7.64
CA GLU A 53 15.95 -4.41 -7.96
C GLU A 53 15.65 -4.60 -9.46
N ASN A 54 15.54 -5.86 -9.87
CA ASN A 54 15.13 -6.21 -11.22
C ASN A 54 13.65 -5.87 -11.41
N GLU A 55 13.38 -5.14 -12.49
CA GLU A 55 12.03 -4.70 -12.81
C GLU A 55 11.22 -5.82 -13.48
N THR A 56 10.04 -6.11 -12.93
CA THR A 56 9.06 -7.04 -13.53
C THR A 56 8.04 -6.29 -14.38
N GLU A 57 7.26 -7.01 -15.20
CA GLU A 57 6.16 -6.40 -15.97
C GLU A 57 5.12 -5.73 -15.07
N TRP A 58 4.85 -6.30 -13.89
CA TRP A 58 3.93 -5.71 -12.92
C TRP A 58 4.48 -4.41 -12.32
N HIS A 59 5.77 -4.39 -11.98
CA HIS A 59 6.46 -3.20 -11.49
C HIS A 59 6.43 -2.07 -12.55
N ARG A 60 6.73 -2.42 -13.80
CA ARG A 60 6.64 -1.48 -14.92
C ARG A 60 5.21 -1.00 -15.16
N GLY A 61 4.24 -1.90 -15.05
CA GLY A 61 2.81 -1.58 -15.16
C GLY A 61 2.39 -0.51 -14.16
N TRP A 62 2.84 -0.63 -12.90
CA TRP A 62 2.60 0.39 -11.87
C TRP A 62 3.21 1.75 -12.21
N LYS A 63 4.49 1.79 -12.62
CA LYS A 63 5.15 3.04 -13.05
C LYS A 63 4.41 3.69 -14.21
N ASN A 64 3.93 2.89 -15.16
CA ASN A 64 3.26 3.38 -16.35
C ASN A 64 1.89 4.03 -16.09
N LEU A 65 1.32 3.89 -14.89
CA LEU A 65 0.10 4.60 -14.48
C LEU A 65 0.33 6.11 -14.24
N PHE A 66 1.58 6.54 -14.14
CA PHE A 66 1.96 7.91 -13.80
C PHE A 66 2.61 8.62 -14.99
N PRO A 67 2.58 9.96 -15.08
CA PRO A 67 3.33 10.70 -16.10
C PRO A 67 4.84 10.39 -16.04
N ALA A 68 5.55 10.53 -17.17
CA ALA A 68 6.96 10.15 -17.27
C ALA A 68 7.84 10.92 -16.27
N GLU A 69 7.56 12.20 -16.08
CA GLU A 69 8.19 13.12 -15.13
C GLU A 69 8.06 12.71 -13.66
N CYS A 70 7.14 11.80 -13.34
CA CYS A 70 6.99 11.26 -11.99
C CYS A 70 7.77 9.95 -11.78
N ARG A 71 8.12 9.23 -12.84
CA ARG A 71 8.73 7.89 -12.73
C ARG A 71 10.22 8.00 -12.48
N GLU A 72 10.83 7.06 -11.76
CA GLU A 72 12.30 6.88 -11.64
C GLU A 72 13.07 8.17 -11.29
N ILE A 73 12.67 8.84 -10.20
CA ILE A 73 13.23 10.13 -9.76
C ILE A 73 14.36 9.92 -8.76
N SER A 74 15.53 10.49 -9.04
CA SER A 74 16.73 10.37 -8.22
C SER A 74 16.76 11.38 -7.07
N HIS A 75 17.27 10.93 -5.93
CA HIS A 75 17.45 11.69 -4.70
C HIS A 75 18.84 11.45 -4.14
N LEU A 76 19.50 12.52 -3.71
CA LEU A 76 20.81 12.47 -3.07
C LEU A 76 20.63 12.43 -1.55
N ALA A 77 21.20 11.41 -0.91
CA ALA A 77 21.30 11.29 0.54
C ALA A 77 22.41 12.20 1.10
N ALA A 78 22.35 12.43 2.42
CA ALA A 78 23.28 13.33 3.10
C ALA A 78 24.73 12.81 3.08
N ASP A 79 24.93 11.50 2.98
CA ASP A 79 26.22 10.83 2.84
C ASP A 79 26.72 10.76 1.39
N GLY A 80 25.93 11.27 0.42
CA GLY A 80 26.25 11.25 -1.00
C GLY A 80 25.77 10.02 -1.75
N GLU A 81 25.10 9.06 -1.09
CA GLU A 81 24.42 7.96 -1.79
C GLU A 81 23.27 8.49 -2.64
N ILE A 82 22.99 7.84 -3.78
CA ILE A 82 21.90 8.22 -4.66
C ILE A 82 20.88 7.09 -4.71
N HIS A 83 19.65 7.41 -4.32
CA HIS A 83 18.52 6.49 -4.37
C HIS A 83 17.52 6.98 -5.40
N ARG A 84 16.79 6.05 -6.02
CA ARG A 84 15.81 6.38 -7.06
C ARG A 84 14.45 5.86 -6.66
N ALA A 85 13.54 6.81 -6.46
CA ALA A 85 12.14 6.51 -6.24
C ALA A 85 11.52 5.90 -7.49
N ASP A 86 10.69 4.87 -7.33
CA ASP A 86 9.94 4.32 -8.45
C ASP A 86 9.00 5.35 -9.06
N ILE A 87 8.23 6.05 -8.21
CA ILE A 87 7.38 7.18 -8.57
C ILE A 87 7.52 8.26 -7.49
N LYS A 88 7.60 9.53 -7.91
CA LYS A 88 7.41 10.70 -7.06
C LYS A 88 6.41 11.65 -7.72
N THR A 89 5.31 11.92 -7.02
CA THR A 89 4.24 12.77 -7.55
C THR A 89 4.57 14.25 -7.39
N PRO A 90 3.90 15.16 -8.14
CA PRO A 90 4.15 16.60 -8.05
C PRO A 90 3.90 17.18 -6.65
N THR A 91 3.01 16.54 -5.87
CA THR A 91 2.70 16.93 -4.49
C THR A 91 3.72 16.43 -3.47
N GLY A 92 4.72 15.65 -3.91
CA GLY A 92 5.81 15.16 -3.08
C GLY A 92 5.55 13.82 -2.41
N ILE A 93 4.49 13.09 -2.77
CA ILE A 93 4.30 11.70 -2.32
C ILE A 93 5.26 10.81 -3.13
N VAL A 94 6.03 9.99 -2.42
CA VAL A 94 6.88 8.95 -3.01
C VAL A 94 6.13 7.63 -2.95
N ILE A 95 6.13 6.88 -4.05
CA ILE A 95 5.57 5.54 -4.14
C ILE A 95 6.70 4.58 -4.49
N GLU A 96 6.91 3.59 -3.62
CA GLU A 96 7.82 2.48 -3.87
C GLU A 96 7.01 1.22 -4.15
N VAL A 97 7.30 0.57 -5.27
CA VAL A 97 6.57 -0.59 -5.77
C VAL A 97 7.42 -1.83 -5.52
N GLN A 98 7.03 -2.67 -4.58
CA GLN A 98 7.87 -3.76 -4.09
C GLN A 98 7.31 -5.14 -4.48
N HIS A 99 8.07 -5.87 -5.31
CA HIS A 99 7.76 -7.25 -5.66
C HIS A 99 8.50 -8.26 -4.75
N SER A 100 9.80 -8.02 -4.55
CA SER A 100 10.70 -8.92 -3.83
C SER A 100 10.51 -8.85 -2.31
N ALA A 101 11.05 -9.83 -1.57
CA ALA A 101 11.13 -9.73 -0.12
C ALA A 101 12.06 -8.58 0.28
N MET A 102 11.69 -7.85 1.33
CA MET A 102 12.47 -6.74 1.89
C MET A 102 12.71 -6.99 3.38
N THR A 103 13.89 -6.60 3.86
CA THR A 103 14.23 -6.69 5.28
C THR A 103 13.68 -5.49 6.05
N ASP A 104 13.49 -5.65 7.37
CA ASP A 104 13.02 -4.53 8.21
C ASP A 104 14.01 -3.36 8.21
N ALA A 105 15.31 -3.64 8.20
CA ALA A 105 16.35 -2.62 8.16
C ALA A 105 16.29 -1.80 6.85
N GLU A 106 16.12 -2.48 5.72
CA GLU A 106 15.98 -1.80 4.43
C GLU A 106 14.69 -0.99 4.33
N ARG A 107 13.56 -1.55 4.78
CA ARG A 107 12.28 -0.82 4.84
C ARG A 107 12.41 0.45 5.69
N GLN A 108 12.98 0.34 6.89
CA GLN A 108 13.17 1.47 7.80
C GLN A 108 14.10 2.54 7.21
N ALA A 109 15.20 2.13 6.56
CA ALA A 109 16.10 3.05 5.88
C ALA A 109 15.39 3.83 4.76
N ARG A 110 14.60 3.15 3.92
CA ARG A 110 13.82 3.78 2.86
C ARG A 110 12.73 4.71 3.41
N GLU A 111 12.01 4.30 4.45
CA GLU A 111 10.99 5.13 5.10
C GLU A 111 11.59 6.40 5.72
N ALA A 112 12.73 6.28 6.41
CA ALA A 112 13.44 7.41 6.98
C ALA A 112 13.99 8.36 5.92
N PHE A 113 14.47 7.81 4.79
CA PHE A 113 15.03 8.58 3.69
C PHE A 113 13.97 9.40 2.94
N TYR A 114 12.84 8.80 2.57
CA TYR A 114 11.83 9.48 1.75
C TYR A 114 10.83 10.29 2.58
N GLY A 115 10.49 9.86 3.79
CA GLY A 115 9.51 10.52 4.66
C GLY A 115 8.07 10.37 4.18
N ASN A 116 7.68 11.08 3.12
CA ASN A 116 6.32 11.08 2.57
C ASN A 116 6.09 9.88 1.62
N LEU A 117 6.27 8.68 2.15
CA LEU A 117 6.30 7.42 1.39
C LEU A 117 4.97 6.66 1.48
N VAL A 118 4.63 5.94 0.42
CA VAL A 118 3.63 4.88 0.41
C VAL A 118 4.17 3.64 -0.30
N TRP A 119 3.90 2.47 0.28
CA TRP A 119 4.26 1.18 -0.30
C TRP A 119 3.12 0.61 -1.15
N VAL A 120 3.44 0.12 -2.33
CA VAL A 120 2.58 -0.75 -3.13
C VAL A 120 3.28 -2.09 -3.29
N ILE A 121 2.73 -3.16 -2.70
CA ILE A 121 3.38 -4.47 -2.66
C ILE A 121 2.65 -5.49 -3.52
N ASP A 122 3.41 -6.38 -4.17
CA ASP A 122 2.84 -7.45 -4.98
C ASP A 122 2.25 -8.56 -4.10
N GLY A 123 0.93 -8.62 -4.05
CA GLY A 123 0.18 -9.60 -3.28
C GLY A 123 -0.06 -10.92 -4.01
N ARG A 124 0.15 -10.98 -5.33
CA ARG A 124 -0.31 -12.11 -6.17
C ARG A 124 0.30 -13.44 -5.71
N GLY A 125 1.56 -13.42 -5.28
CA GLY A 125 2.25 -14.63 -4.80
C GLY A 125 1.76 -15.18 -3.46
N PHE A 126 0.91 -14.45 -2.72
CA PHE A 126 0.35 -14.90 -1.45
C PHE A 126 -1.17 -14.70 -1.33
N ARG A 127 -1.87 -14.51 -2.46
CA ARG A 127 -3.34 -14.35 -2.51
C ARG A 127 -4.07 -15.45 -1.74
N ASP A 128 -3.68 -16.71 -1.94
CA ASP A 128 -4.30 -17.87 -1.28
C ASP A 128 -4.01 -17.96 0.22
N ASN A 129 -3.14 -17.10 0.75
CA ASN A 129 -2.84 -16.98 2.18
C ASN A 129 -3.48 -15.74 2.82
N PHE A 130 -4.31 -15.00 2.08
CA PHE A 130 -4.92 -13.76 2.52
C PHE A 130 -6.44 -13.82 2.33
N ASP A 131 -7.18 -13.95 3.42
CA ASP A 131 -8.64 -13.96 3.39
C ASP A 131 -9.20 -12.61 3.83
N ILE A 132 -10.25 -12.17 3.14
CA ILE A 132 -11.03 -11.01 3.52
C ILE A 132 -12.37 -11.51 4.04
N TYR A 133 -12.74 -11.10 5.24
CA TYR A 133 -13.94 -11.51 5.95
C TYR A 133 -14.99 -10.39 5.95
N HIS A 134 -15.89 -10.43 6.94
CA HIS A 134 -17.01 -9.53 7.11
C HIS A 134 -16.59 -8.04 7.11
N LEU A 135 -17.58 -7.21 6.76
CA LEU A 135 -17.48 -5.76 6.78
C LEU A 135 -17.26 -5.28 8.22
N LEU A 136 -16.58 -4.15 8.34
CA LEU A 136 -16.54 -3.34 9.55
C LEU A 136 -17.16 -1.98 9.24
N PRO A 137 -17.93 -1.39 10.16
CA PRO A 137 -18.41 -0.01 10.02
C PRO A 137 -17.24 0.97 9.94
N ASP A 138 -17.48 2.23 9.60
CA ASP A 138 -16.48 3.28 9.82
C ASP A 138 -16.13 3.33 11.32
N PRO A 139 -14.83 3.24 11.70
CA PRO A 139 -14.45 3.33 13.11
C PRO A 139 -14.81 4.66 13.77
N GLN A 140 -15.18 5.70 13.00
CA GLN A 140 -15.69 6.97 13.52
C GLN A 140 -17.22 7.03 13.63
N ALA A 141 -17.96 6.00 13.19
CA ALA A 141 -19.40 5.97 13.30
C ALA A 141 -19.85 5.66 14.74
N ASP A 142 -21.02 6.18 15.13
CA ASP A 142 -21.60 5.97 16.47
C ASP A 142 -21.74 4.48 16.80
N VAL A 143 -22.23 3.68 15.84
CA VAL A 143 -22.37 2.23 16.03
C VAL A 143 -21.02 1.59 16.38
N ALA A 144 -19.91 2.03 15.78
CA ALA A 144 -18.59 1.45 16.00
C ALA A 144 -17.99 1.77 17.37
N GLN A 145 -18.44 2.85 18.02
CA GLN A 145 -17.91 3.26 19.33
C GLN A 145 -18.23 2.24 20.42
N ASP A 146 -19.27 1.44 20.23
CA ASP A 146 -19.69 0.44 21.20
C ASP A 146 -19.21 -0.99 20.86
N LEU A 147 -18.59 -1.23 19.70
CA LEU A 147 -18.25 -2.58 19.25
C LEU A 147 -16.79 -2.93 19.50
N VAL A 148 -16.54 -4.08 20.13
CA VAL A 148 -15.22 -4.72 20.17
C VAL A 148 -15.29 -6.05 19.43
N TRP A 149 -14.70 -6.10 18.23
CA TRP A 149 -14.76 -7.28 17.37
C TRP A 149 -13.83 -8.39 17.83
N VAL A 150 -14.30 -9.63 17.76
CA VAL A 150 -13.45 -10.82 17.90
C VAL A 150 -12.72 -11.04 16.58
N LYS A 151 -11.38 -11.21 16.64
CA LYS A 151 -10.54 -11.37 15.44
C LYS A 151 -10.99 -12.57 14.59
N ALA A 152 -11.30 -12.32 13.32
CA ALA A 152 -11.57 -13.36 12.33
C ALA A 152 -10.29 -14.13 12.03
N SER A 153 -10.36 -15.45 11.89
CA SER A 153 -9.23 -16.28 11.48
C SER A 153 -9.69 -17.54 10.76
N ARG A 154 -8.86 -18.09 9.87
CA ARG A 154 -9.19 -19.34 9.14
C ARG A 154 -9.68 -20.49 10.02
N PRO A 155 -9.06 -20.76 11.19
CA PRO A 155 -9.49 -21.86 12.05
C PRO A 155 -10.85 -21.60 12.71
N MET A 156 -11.28 -20.34 12.83
CA MET A 156 -12.47 -19.93 13.59
C MET A 156 -13.60 -19.48 12.66
N GLN A 157 -14.32 -20.45 12.08
CA GLN A 157 -15.40 -20.19 11.13
C GLN A 157 -16.55 -19.33 11.70
N GLY A 158 -16.76 -19.35 13.03
CA GLY A 158 -17.74 -18.48 13.69
C GLY A 158 -17.36 -16.99 13.62
N THR A 159 -16.09 -16.65 13.87
CA THR A 159 -15.63 -15.25 13.86
C THR A 159 -15.53 -14.68 12.45
N ALA A 160 -15.37 -15.54 11.44
CA ALA A 160 -15.50 -15.17 10.02
C ALA A 160 -16.86 -14.53 9.68
N ARG A 161 -17.91 -14.83 10.45
CA ARG A 161 -19.26 -14.27 10.30
C ARG A 161 -19.52 -13.03 11.17
N GLY A 162 -18.49 -12.47 11.80
CA GLY A 162 -18.59 -11.22 12.57
C GLY A 162 -19.18 -11.44 13.95
N ILE A 163 -18.31 -11.72 14.92
CA ILE A 163 -18.64 -11.78 16.34
C ILE A 163 -18.07 -10.53 17.02
N PHE A 164 -18.82 -9.93 17.93
CA PHE A 164 -18.37 -8.78 18.71
C PHE A 164 -18.95 -8.80 20.13
N PHE A 165 -18.38 -7.96 20.99
CA PHE A 165 -18.91 -7.60 22.31
C PHE A 165 -19.35 -6.13 22.29
N ARG A 166 -20.29 -5.75 23.16
CA ARG A 166 -20.60 -4.34 23.41
C ARG A 166 -19.86 -3.79 24.61
N LEU A 167 -19.22 -2.64 24.43
CA LEU A 167 -18.49 -1.97 25.49
C LEU A 167 -19.42 -1.49 26.61
N SER A 168 -20.60 -1.00 26.23
CA SER A 168 -21.66 -0.53 27.13
C SER A 168 -22.16 -1.65 28.05
N GLU A 169 -22.40 -2.84 27.51
CA GLU A 169 -22.83 -4.02 28.27
C GLU A 169 -21.77 -4.46 29.28
N CYS A 170 -20.50 -4.56 28.86
CA CYS A 170 -19.40 -4.92 29.78
C CYS A 170 -19.22 -3.88 30.90
N ARG A 171 -19.39 -2.58 30.60
CA ARG A 171 -19.33 -1.51 31.62
C ARG A 171 -20.49 -1.59 32.63
N ALA A 172 -21.66 -2.02 32.18
CA ALA A 172 -22.81 -2.21 33.06
C ALA A 172 -22.64 -3.43 33.98
N GLU A 173 -21.99 -4.50 33.49
CA GLU A 173 -21.70 -5.71 34.27
C GLU A 173 -20.59 -5.49 35.30
N PHE A 174 -19.57 -4.68 34.96
CA PHE A 174 -18.41 -4.39 35.82
C PHE A 174 -18.26 -2.89 36.08
N PRO A 175 -19.18 -2.24 36.84
CA PRO A 175 -19.19 -0.79 37.02
C PRO A 175 -17.97 -0.23 37.78
N GLU A 176 -17.31 -1.07 38.59
CA GLU A 176 -16.12 -0.70 39.36
C GLU A 176 -14.82 -0.82 38.55
N GLU A 177 -14.87 -1.42 37.34
CA GLU A 177 -13.71 -1.59 36.47
C GLU A 177 -13.69 -0.55 35.34
N VAL A 178 -12.51 0.01 35.05
CA VAL A 178 -12.32 0.89 33.90
C VAL A 178 -12.13 0.05 32.64
N VAL A 179 -13.24 -0.35 32.02
CA VAL A 179 -13.24 -1.11 30.76
C VAL A 179 -13.18 -0.16 29.55
N THR A 180 -12.24 -0.44 28.66
CA THR A 180 -12.02 0.27 27.38
C THR A 180 -12.04 -0.74 26.23
N LYS A 181 -12.15 -0.28 24.98
CA LYS A 181 -12.04 -1.19 23.81
C LYS A 181 -10.68 -1.89 23.74
N ALA A 182 -9.63 -1.25 24.24
CA ALA A 182 -8.29 -1.82 24.35
C ALA A 182 -8.18 -2.92 25.42
N THR A 183 -9.00 -2.90 26.47
CA THR A 183 -8.92 -3.83 27.61
C THR A 183 -10.03 -4.88 27.66
N LEU A 184 -11.12 -4.68 26.92
CA LEU A 184 -12.23 -5.65 26.85
C LEU A 184 -11.76 -6.98 26.24
N ARG A 185 -11.99 -8.09 26.94
CA ARG A 185 -11.60 -9.45 26.52
C ARG A 185 -12.74 -10.48 26.55
N GLY A 186 -13.94 -10.08 26.95
CA GLY A 186 -15.10 -10.97 27.06
C GLY A 186 -16.38 -10.19 27.33
N GLY A 187 -17.51 -10.89 27.32
CA GLY A 187 -18.86 -10.34 27.47
C GLY A 187 -19.87 -11.22 26.73
N PHE A 188 -21.08 -10.72 26.54
CA PHE A 188 -22.09 -11.38 25.72
C PHE A 188 -21.68 -11.39 24.25
N TYR A 189 -21.76 -12.56 23.62
CA TYR A 189 -21.47 -12.68 22.20
C TYR A 189 -22.62 -12.14 21.38
N HIS A 190 -22.30 -11.16 20.54
CA HIS A 190 -23.17 -10.62 19.53
C HIS A 190 -22.68 -10.95 18.13
N PHE A 191 -23.59 -10.89 17.16
CA PHE A 191 -23.32 -11.30 15.80
C PHE A 191 -23.69 -10.18 14.82
N ILE A 192 -22.91 -10.03 13.76
CA ILE A 192 -23.05 -8.90 12.82
C ILE A 192 -24.47 -8.79 12.20
N HIS A 193 -25.19 -9.90 12.09
CA HIS A 193 -26.56 -9.91 11.55
C HIS A 193 -27.54 -9.10 12.42
N GLU A 194 -27.23 -8.91 13.71
CA GLU A 194 -28.03 -8.11 14.64
C GLU A 194 -27.91 -6.60 14.37
N ILE A 195 -26.84 -6.17 13.67
CA ILE A 195 -26.51 -4.76 13.40
C ILE A 195 -26.18 -4.51 11.91
N GLU A 196 -26.63 -5.39 11.02
CA GLU A 196 -26.19 -5.41 9.63
C GLU A 196 -26.55 -4.10 8.90
N ALA A 197 -27.70 -3.51 9.21
CA ALA A 197 -28.15 -2.27 8.59
C ALA A 197 -27.22 -1.11 8.95
N GLU A 198 -26.88 -0.95 10.23
CA GLU A 198 -26.00 0.10 10.74
C GLU A 198 -24.58 -0.06 10.19
N VAL A 199 -24.07 -1.30 10.13
CA VAL A 199 -22.76 -1.60 9.53
C VAL A 199 -22.75 -1.22 8.05
N ARG A 200 -23.79 -1.57 7.29
CA ARG A 200 -23.88 -1.23 5.85
C ARG A 200 -24.01 0.28 5.61
N GLN A 201 -24.78 0.99 6.42
CA GLN A 201 -24.97 2.44 6.29
C GLN A 201 -23.69 3.22 6.59
N SER A 202 -22.91 2.77 7.57
CA SER A 202 -21.64 3.39 7.98
C SER A 202 -20.42 2.79 7.27
N TYR A 203 -20.58 1.84 6.35
CA TYR A 203 -19.46 1.16 5.71
C TYR A 203 -18.62 2.11 4.83
N ARG A 204 -17.30 2.08 5.04
CA ARG A 204 -16.31 2.91 4.34
C ARG A 204 -15.13 2.11 3.75
N GLY A 205 -15.33 0.81 3.53
CA GLY A 205 -14.32 -0.07 2.95
C GLY A 205 -13.56 -0.95 3.94
N HIS A 206 -13.85 -0.84 5.25
CA HIS A 206 -13.15 -1.61 6.27
C HIS A 206 -13.61 -3.08 6.32
N HIS A 207 -12.66 -4.00 6.44
CA HIS A 207 -12.95 -5.42 6.60
C HIS A 207 -12.02 -6.05 7.63
N GLN A 208 -12.52 -7.09 8.28
CA GLN A 208 -11.63 -8.06 8.89
C GLN A 208 -10.92 -8.89 7.82
N TYR A 209 -9.74 -9.37 8.16
CA TYR A 209 -8.95 -10.21 7.28
C TYR A 209 -8.17 -11.23 8.12
N ASP A 210 -7.66 -12.27 7.49
CA ASP A 210 -6.62 -13.12 8.07
C ASP A 210 -5.51 -13.33 7.04
N TRP A 211 -4.27 -13.18 7.48
CA TRP A 211 -3.09 -13.38 6.63
C TRP A 211 -2.23 -14.47 7.23
N VAL A 212 -2.30 -15.65 6.62
CA VAL A 212 -1.50 -16.82 7.01
C VAL A 212 -0.04 -16.56 6.69
N ARG A 213 0.82 -16.72 7.71
CA ARG A 213 2.26 -16.43 7.64
C ARG A 213 2.50 -15.01 7.10
N PRO A 214 2.02 -13.98 7.83
CA PRO A 214 2.07 -12.63 7.34
C PRO A 214 3.53 -12.18 7.21
N ARG A 215 3.80 -11.40 6.17
CA ARG A 215 5.10 -10.74 5.99
C ARG A 215 5.18 -9.59 6.98
N ARG A 216 5.71 -9.86 8.19
CA ARG A 216 5.73 -8.92 9.32
C ARG A 216 6.31 -7.55 8.99
N THR A 217 7.31 -7.49 8.10
CA THR A 217 7.90 -6.22 7.65
C THR A 217 6.86 -5.19 7.23
N TRP A 218 5.78 -5.63 6.58
CA TRP A 218 4.69 -4.76 6.12
C TRP A 218 3.67 -4.41 7.20
N LEU A 219 3.48 -5.28 8.20
CA LEU A 219 2.61 -5.00 9.34
C LEU A 219 3.23 -3.98 10.31
N ASP A 220 4.55 -3.89 10.30
CA ASP A 220 5.35 -3.01 11.15
C ASP A 220 5.79 -1.72 10.40
N ALA A 221 5.22 -1.48 9.21
CA ALA A 221 5.46 -0.28 8.41
C ALA A 221 4.95 0.99 9.11
N ALA A 222 5.76 2.06 9.12
CA ALA A 222 5.35 3.35 9.71
C ALA A 222 4.58 4.25 8.71
N CYS A 223 4.61 3.87 7.44
CA CYS A 223 3.91 4.52 6.35
C CYS A 223 2.82 3.61 5.75
N PRO A 224 1.86 4.16 4.99
CA PRO A 224 0.77 3.37 4.43
C PRO A 224 1.26 2.24 3.51
N VAL A 225 0.67 1.05 3.63
CA VAL A 225 0.96 -0.11 2.79
C VAL A 225 -0.30 -0.54 2.05
N TYR A 226 -0.19 -0.65 0.73
CA TYR A 226 -1.22 -1.15 -0.16
C TYR A 226 -0.76 -2.44 -0.82
N ILE A 227 -1.59 -3.48 -0.75
CA ILE A 227 -1.35 -4.76 -1.40
C ILE A 227 -2.15 -4.81 -2.69
N ASP A 228 -1.47 -5.10 -3.80
CA ASP A 228 -2.10 -5.33 -5.10
C ASP A 228 -2.16 -6.83 -5.38
N PHE A 229 -3.38 -7.38 -5.38
CA PHE A 229 -3.62 -8.77 -5.73
C PHE A 229 -3.86 -8.99 -7.23
N GLY A 230 -3.72 -7.94 -8.06
CA GLY A 230 -3.95 -8.00 -9.50
C GLY A 230 -5.35 -7.54 -9.94
N ASP A 231 -6.19 -7.15 -8.98
CA ASP A 231 -7.58 -6.76 -9.23
C ASP A 231 -7.72 -5.22 -9.40
N ASP A 232 -8.94 -4.72 -9.51
CA ASP A 232 -9.26 -3.28 -9.59
C ASP A 232 -9.17 -2.55 -8.24
N ARG A 233 -8.92 -3.30 -7.16
CA ARG A 233 -8.84 -2.82 -5.78
C ARG A 233 -7.50 -3.17 -5.16
N LEU A 234 -7.05 -2.26 -4.32
CA LEU A 234 -5.93 -2.43 -3.41
C LEU A 234 -6.45 -2.72 -2.01
N VAL A 235 -5.70 -3.52 -1.29
CA VAL A 235 -5.92 -3.81 0.13
C VAL A 235 -4.96 -2.94 0.93
N ARG A 236 -5.46 -1.87 1.55
CA ARG A 236 -4.68 -1.07 2.49
C ARG A 236 -4.65 -1.78 3.84
N LEU A 237 -3.46 -2.00 4.39
CA LEU A 237 -3.31 -2.50 5.77
C LEU A 237 -3.58 -1.36 6.76
N ASP A 238 -4.37 -1.62 7.81
CA ASP A 238 -4.72 -0.59 8.79
C ASP A 238 -4.92 -1.17 10.21
N THR A 239 -5.02 -0.27 11.18
CA THR A 239 -5.50 -0.58 12.54
C THR A 239 -6.89 0.05 12.67
N TYR A 240 -7.89 -0.77 12.99
CA TYR A 240 -9.29 -0.39 12.93
C TYR A 240 -9.64 0.74 13.91
N ASP A 241 -9.30 0.55 15.18
CA ASP A 241 -9.61 1.47 16.26
C ASP A 241 -8.66 1.23 17.45
N GLU A 242 -8.97 1.82 18.61
CA GLU A 242 -8.15 1.73 19.82
C GLU A 242 -8.11 0.33 20.47
N SER A 243 -8.92 -0.64 19.99
CA SER A 243 -8.75 -2.05 20.38
C SER A 243 -7.44 -2.65 19.88
N GLY A 244 -6.80 -2.00 18.89
CA GLY A 244 -5.61 -2.53 18.21
C GLY A 244 -5.94 -3.60 17.17
N LEU A 245 -7.23 -3.81 16.85
CA LEU A 245 -7.65 -4.77 15.84
C LEU A 245 -7.04 -4.41 14.47
N ARG A 246 -6.22 -5.31 13.94
CA ARG A 246 -5.72 -5.18 12.57
C ARG A 246 -6.87 -5.41 11.59
N CYS A 247 -7.05 -4.49 10.68
CA CYS A 247 -8.06 -4.58 9.62
C CYS A 247 -7.44 -4.24 8.27
N ILE A 248 -8.26 -4.29 7.24
CA ILE A 248 -7.92 -3.71 5.95
C ILE A 248 -8.95 -2.68 5.53
N ARG A 249 -8.55 -1.80 4.60
CA ARG A 249 -9.46 -0.97 3.83
C ARG A 249 -9.34 -1.29 2.34
N LEU A 250 -10.46 -1.61 1.70
CA LEU A 250 -10.54 -1.81 0.26
C LEU A 250 -10.57 -0.45 -0.46
N VAL A 251 -9.58 -0.21 -1.32
CA VAL A 251 -9.41 1.05 -2.04
C VAL A 251 -9.40 0.78 -3.54
N ALA A 252 -10.24 1.47 -4.31
CA ALA A 252 -10.20 1.34 -5.76
C ALA A 252 -8.85 1.83 -6.31
N LYS A 253 -8.22 1.08 -7.21
CA LYS A 253 -6.91 1.42 -7.81
C LYS A 253 -6.94 2.80 -8.49
N ARG A 254 -8.03 3.13 -9.18
CA ARG A 254 -8.28 4.47 -9.74
C ARG A 254 -8.25 5.59 -8.69
N LYS A 255 -8.80 5.32 -7.50
CA LYS A 255 -8.82 6.27 -6.39
C LYS A 255 -7.43 6.46 -5.81
N PHE A 256 -6.70 5.37 -5.62
CA PHE A 256 -5.31 5.45 -5.20
C PHE A 256 -4.48 6.31 -6.15
N VAL A 257 -4.53 6.02 -7.46
CA VAL A 257 -3.77 6.77 -8.49
C VAL A 257 -4.17 8.23 -8.56
N HIS A 258 -5.46 8.55 -8.42
CA HIS A 258 -5.92 9.93 -8.33
C HIS A 258 -5.39 10.62 -7.07
N ASP A 259 -5.62 10.03 -5.90
CA ASP A 259 -5.32 10.65 -4.61
C ASP A 259 -3.81 10.92 -4.44
N VAL A 260 -2.93 10.01 -4.87
CA VAL A 260 -1.47 10.25 -4.79
C VAL A 260 -0.99 11.45 -5.63
N MET A 261 -1.75 11.83 -6.66
CA MET A 261 -1.43 12.96 -7.53
C MET A 261 -1.93 14.30 -6.99
N VAL A 262 -2.87 14.30 -6.04
CA VAL A 262 -3.54 15.53 -5.56
C VAL A 262 -3.37 15.75 -4.06
N GLU A 263 -3.22 14.70 -3.26
CA GLU A 263 -2.96 14.80 -1.83
C GLU A 263 -1.48 15.13 -1.59
N THR A 264 -1.20 15.87 -0.51
CA THR A 264 0.17 16.26 -0.11
C THR A 264 0.80 15.31 0.90
N ASP A 265 0.00 14.45 1.54
CA ASP A 265 0.44 13.49 2.55
C ASP A 265 -0.03 12.08 2.14
N ALA A 266 0.90 11.13 2.11
CA ALA A 266 0.62 9.72 1.81
C ALA A 266 -0.48 9.13 2.73
N ARG A 267 -0.61 9.61 3.96
CA ARG A 267 -1.64 9.15 4.92
C ARG A 267 -3.04 9.63 4.56
N ALA A 268 -3.17 10.69 3.76
CA ALA A 268 -4.45 11.21 3.29
C ALA A 268 -5.04 10.39 2.14
N ILE A 269 -4.24 9.53 1.48
CA ILE A 269 -4.70 8.66 0.39
C ILE A 269 -5.88 7.82 0.85
N ALA A 270 -6.96 7.87 0.07
CA ALA A 270 -8.20 7.14 0.30
C ALA A 270 -8.91 7.40 1.64
N THR A 271 -8.72 8.60 2.21
CA THR A 271 -9.43 9.03 3.43
C THR A 271 -10.71 9.82 3.14
N ARG A 272 -10.76 10.54 2.01
CA ARG A 272 -11.91 11.37 1.60
C ARG A 272 -12.77 10.66 0.57
N PHE A 273 -14.09 10.82 0.68
CA PHE A 273 -15.08 10.27 -0.24
C PHE A 273 -15.63 11.39 -1.12
N TYR A 274 -15.30 11.34 -2.40
CA TYR A 274 -15.81 12.25 -3.42
C TYR A 274 -15.96 11.48 -4.74
N PRO A 275 -16.90 11.89 -5.61
CA PRO A 275 -16.98 11.33 -6.95
C PRO A 275 -15.69 11.67 -7.70
N ILE A 276 -14.98 10.64 -8.15
CA ILE A 276 -13.91 10.82 -9.12
C ILE A 276 -14.61 10.93 -10.47
N GLY A 277 -14.54 12.11 -11.10
CA GLY A 277 -15.10 12.34 -12.44
C GLY A 277 -14.63 11.25 -13.40
N GLY A 278 -15.55 10.72 -14.20
CA GLY A 278 -15.23 9.77 -15.26
C GLY A 278 -14.59 10.50 -16.44
N ASP A 279 -13.35 10.95 -16.30
CA ASP A 279 -12.66 11.57 -17.43
C ASP A 279 -12.17 10.48 -18.38
N THR A 280 -12.93 10.35 -19.47
CA THR A 280 -12.56 9.58 -20.66
C THR A 280 -11.77 10.45 -21.66
N GLU A 281 -11.33 11.65 -21.29
CA GLU A 281 -10.66 12.60 -22.20
C GLU A 281 -9.57 13.41 -21.48
N ALA A 282 -8.43 12.78 -21.16
CA ALA A 282 -7.21 13.52 -20.84
C ALA A 282 -5.92 12.71 -21.08
N PHE A 283 -5.89 11.88 -22.12
CA PHE A 283 -4.64 11.34 -22.69
C PHE A 283 -4.83 11.19 -24.20
N ARG A 284 -4.68 12.30 -24.92
CA ARG A 284 -4.32 12.32 -26.35
C ARG A 284 -2.98 13.01 -26.47
#